data_AF-A0A7D6ZPG5-F1
#
_entry.id   AF-A0A7D6ZPG5-F1
#
_cell.length_a   1.000
_cell.length_b   1.000
_cell.length_c   1.000
_cell.angle_alpha   90.00
_cell.angle_beta   90.00
_cell.angle_gamma   90.00
#
_symmetry.space_group_name_H-M   'P 1'
#
loop_
_entity.id
_entity.type
_entity.pdbx_description
1 polymer ?
#
loop_
_entity_poly.entity_id
_entity_poly.type
_entity_poly.pdbx_seq_one_letter_code
_entity_poly.pdbx_strand_id
1 'polypeptide(L)'
;MKKKKGFTLIEMIASMAMLVLIFSVIASLMLLAIKTNVRNEKDLDSNSVSKAFVELVNSDKSAGYKINTSGKVYVVAFNDITELQSIFTSDFIPAKTSVIKADSFDVSTLSGTKKYAIKVKVTTKDSTLGILQFDITSWNLNKISTSEISRTIYLAG
;
A
#
# COMPACT_ATOMS: atom_id res chain seq x y z
N MET A 1 -40.21 -55.46 23.73
CA MET A 1 -39.65 -54.36 22.91
C MET A 1 -39.32 -53.17 23.82
N LYS A 2 -38.05 -52.74 23.91
CA LYS A 2 -37.67 -51.54 24.70
C LYS A 2 -38.12 -50.28 23.94
N LYS A 3 -38.90 -49.40 24.57
CA LYS A 3 -39.31 -48.11 23.97
C LYS A 3 -38.10 -47.20 23.84
N LYS A 4 -37.84 -46.65 22.63
CA LYS A 4 -36.83 -45.61 22.41
C LYS A 4 -37.29 -44.32 23.11
N LYS A 5 -36.49 -43.76 24.01
CA LYS A 5 -36.77 -42.45 24.61
C LYS A 5 -36.57 -41.39 23.52
N GLY A 6 -37.61 -40.60 23.23
CA GLY A 6 -37.52 -39.44 22.34
C GLY A 6 -36.83 -38.27 23.04
N PHE A 7 -36.24 -37.36 22.27
CA PHE A 7 -35.66 -36.12 22.78
C PHE A 7 -36.74 -35.17 23.30
N THR A 8 -36.47 -34.53 24.43
CA THR A 8 -37.33 -33.51 25.02
C THR A 8 -37.15 -32.17 24.30
N LEU A 9 -38.19 -31.30 24.34
CA LEU A 9 -38.16 -30.00 23.69
C LEU A 9 -37.00 -29.11 24.18
N ILE A 10 -36.65 -29.22 25.46
CA ILE A 10 -35.53 -28.51 26.09
C ILE A 10 -34.18 -28.97 25.52
N GLU A 11 -33.99 -30.27 25.28
CA GLU A 11 -32.76 -30.79 24.66
C GLU A 11 -32.63 -30.30 23.20
N MET A 12 -33.75 -30.17 22.49
CA MET A 12 -33.76 -29.62 21.14
C MET A 12 -33.43 -28.12 21.12
N ILE A 13 -33.94 -27.32 22.06
CA ILE A 13 -33.63 -25.90 22.16
C ILE A 13 -32.16 -25.68 22.58
N ALA A 14 -31.67 -26.46 23.55
CA ALA A 14 -30.28 -26.36 24.01
C ALA A 14 -29.26 -26.73 22.92
N SER A 15 -29.54 -27.79 22.15
CA SER A 15 -28.70 -28.18 21.02
C SER A 15 -28.72 -27.15 19.89
N MET A 16 -29.88 -26.55 19.61
CA MET A 16 -30.01 -25.48 18.61
C MET A 16 -29.26 -24.21 19.04
N ALA A 17 -29.33 -23.84 20.33
CA ALA A 17 -28.57 -22.72 20.87
C ALA A 17 -27.05 -22.94 20.79
N MET A 18 -26.57 -24.14 21.13
CA MET A 18 -25.15 -24.49 20.96
C MET A 18 -24.72 -24.42 19.49
N LEU A 19 -25.56 -24.90 18.57
CA LEU A 19 -25.27 -24.89 17.15
C LEU A 19 -25.17 -23.45 16.60
N VAL A 20 -26.05 -22.55 17.01
CA VAL A 20 -25.99 -21.12 16.63
C VAL A 20 -24.70 -20.46 17.14
N LEU A 21 -24.30 -20.74 18.38
CA LEU A 21 -23.04 -20.22 18.94
C LEU A 21 -21.83 -20.72 18.16
N ILE A 22 -21.79 -22.01 17.81
CA ILE A 22 -20.71 -22.59 17.01
C ILE A 22 -20.63 -21.92 15.65
N PHE A 23 -21.74 -21.76 14.94
CA PHE A 23 -21.74 -21.09 13.63
C PHE A 23 -21.35 -19.62 13.72
N SER A 24 -21.76 -18.90 14.78
CA SER A 24 -21.37 -17.50 15.00
C SER A 24 -19.85 -17.36 15.19
N VAL A 25 -19.23 -18.27 15.94
CA VAL A 25 -17.78 -18.28 16.14
C VAL A 25 -17.06 -18.60 14.83
N ILE A 26 -17.52 -19.60 14.08
CA ILE A 26 -16.91 -19.97 12.78
C ILE A 26 -17.02 -18.81 11.78
N ALA A 27 -18.17 -18.14 11.69
CA ALA A 27 -18.36 -16.98 10.82
C ALA A 27 -17.41 -15.83 11.19
N SER A 28 -17.22 -15.58 12.49
CA SER A 28 -16.30 -14.55 12.99
C SER A 28 -14.84 -14.87 12.64
N LEU A 29 -14.44 -16.14 12.75
CA LEU A 29 -13.10 -16.60 12.37
C LEU A 29 -12.88 -16.52 10.85
N MET A 30 -13.89 -16.85 10.04
CA MET A 30 -13.81 -16.70 8.58
C MET A 30 -13.66 -15.24 8.17
N LEU A 31 -14.43 -14.32 8.78
CA LEU A 31 -14.30 -12.88 8.53
C LEU A 31 -12.91 -12.36 8.92
N LEU A 32 -12.37 -12.83 10.04
CA LEU A 32 -11.01 -12.48 10.47
C LEU A 32 -9.96 -13.00 9.48
N ALA A 33 -10.06 -14.25 9.03
CA ALA A 33 -9.15 -14.84 8.06
C ALA A 33 -9.17 -14.07 6.72
N ILE A 34 -10.36 -13.74 6.20
CA ILE A 34 -10.54 -12.91 5.00
C ILE A 34 -9.87 -11.56 5.21
N LYS A 35 -10.14 -10.87 6.32
CA LYS A 35 -9.57 -9.56 6.62
C LYS A 35 -8.05 -9.61 6.70
N THR A 36 -7.49 -10.68 7.27
CA THR A 36 -6.05 -10.87 7.43
C THR A 36 -5.38 -11.18 6.10
N ASN A 37 -5.94 -12.07 5.29
CA ASN A 37 -5.43 -12.38 3.94
C ASN A 37 -5.49 -11.15 3.02
N VAL A 38 -6.63 -10.44 3.01
CA VAL A 38 -6.79 -9.20 2.25
C VAL A 38 -5.77 -8.15 2.70
N ARG A 39 -5.46 -8.05 4.00
CA ARG A 39 -4.43 -7.13 4.50
C ARG A 39 -3.01 -7.57 4.11
N ASN A 40 -2.68 -8.85 4.23
CA ASN A 40 -1.36 -9.37 3.87
C ASN A 40 -1.08 -9.22 2.37
N GLU A 41 -2.05 -9.54 1.52
CA GLU A 41 -1.94 -9.33 0.08
C GLU A 41 -1.83 -7.84 -0.29
N LYS A 42 -2.54 -6.96 0.43
CA LYS A 42 -2.41 -5.51 0.28
C LYS A 42 -1.00 -5.06 0.60
N ASP A 43 -0.48 -5.44 1.77
CA ASP A 43 0.81 -4.95 2.25
C ASP A 43 1.97 -5.49 1.39
N LEU A 44 1.92 -6.74 0.92
CA LEU A 44 3.02 -7.33 0.14
C LEU A 44 3.28 -6.61 -1.21
N ASP A 45 2.24 -6.19 -1.93
CA ASP A 45 2.39 -5.55 -3.25
C ASP A 45 2.87 -4.09 -3.13
N SER A 46 2.23 -3.28 -2.29
CA SER A 46 2.65 -1.89 -2.07
C SER A 46 4.05 -1.81 -1.45
N ASN A 47 4.43 -2.80 -0.64
CA ASN A 47 5.76 -2.90 -0.04
C ASN A 47 6.82 -3.15 -1.12
N SER A 48 6.54 -4.03 -2.08
CA SER A 48 7.45 -4.34 -3.19
C SER A 48 7.69 -3.10 -4.06
N VAL A 49 6.63 -2.35 -4.36
CA VAL A 49 6.73 -1.06 -5.06
C VAL A 49 7.61 -0.06 -4.30
N SER A 50 7.36 0.10 -3.00
CA SER A 50 8.15 1.02 -2.17
C SER A 50 9.62 0.62 -2.07
N LYS A 51 9.94 -0.68 -2.04
CA LYS A 51 11.31 -1.19 -2.06
C LYS A 51 12.00 -0.88 -3.37
N ALA A 52 11.34 -1.15 -4.50
CA ALA A 52 11.88 -0.87 -5.83
C ALA A 52 12.22 0.62 -5.98
N PHE A 53 11.33 1.53 -5.56
CA PHE A 53 11.63 2.96 -5.61
C PHE A 53 12.81 3.34 -4.72
N VAL A 54 12.84 2.88 -3.46
CA VAL A 54 13.96 3.15 -2.55
C VAL A 54 15.30 2.65 -3.12
N GLU A 55 15.29 1.48 -3.77
CA GLU A 55 16.48 0.94 -4.44
C GLU A 55 16.92 1.82 -5.61
N LEU A 56 15.99 2.37 -6.40
CA LEU A 56 16.32 3.33 -7.45
C LEU A 56 16.99 4.59 -6.89
N VAL A 57 16.43 5.16 -5.83
CA VAL A 57 17.03 6.33 -5.18
C VAL A 57 18.42 6.00 -4.59
N ASN A 58 18.60 4.80 -4.04
CA ASN A 58 19.90 4.37 -3.52
C ASN A 58 20.92 3.99 -4.60
N SER A 59 20.47 3.60 -5.79
CA SER A 59 21.34 3.19 -6.90
C SER A 59 21.95 4.39 -7.62
N ASP A 60 21.25 5.51 -7.70
CA ASP A 60 21.71 6.70 -8.40
C ASP A 60 22.39 7.71 -7.45
N LYS A 61 23.45 7.25 -6.78
CA LYS A 61 24.29 8.11 -5.91
C LYS A 61 25.18 9.08 -6.70
N SER A 62 25.29 8.88 -8.02
CA SER A 62 26.13 9.66 -8.93
C SER A 62 25.44 10.91 -9.47
N ALA A 63 24.11 10.89 -9.61
CA ALA A 63 23.37 12.09 -9.89
C ALA A 63 23.39 12.92 -8.61
N GLY A 64 24.33 13.88 -8.52
CA GLY A 64 24.22 14.97 -7.56
C GLY A 64 22.82 15.51 -7.72
N TYR A 65 21.93 15.11 -6.81
CA TYR A 65 20.50 15.17 -7.02
C TYR A 65 20.20 16.63 -7.24
N LYS A 66 20.03 17.04 -8.51
CA LYS A 66 19.51 18.35 -8.88
C LYS A 66 18.02 18.32 -8.56
N ILE A 67 17.70 17.99 -7.32
CA ILE A 67 16.40 18.12 -6.71
C ILE A 67 16.25 19.63 -6.54
N ASN A 68 15.94 20.31 -7.64
CA ASN A 68 15.40 21.68 -7.73
C ASN A 68 13.97 21.72 -7.15
N THR A 69 13.72 20.84 -6.18
CA THR A 69 12.43 20.22 -5.97
C THR A 69 12.16 19.86 -4.51
N SER A 70 13.00 20.35 -3.59
CA SER A 70 12.64 20.42 -2.18
C SER A 70 11.32 21.18 -2.00
N GLY A 71 10.44 20.64 -1.17
CA GLY A 71 9.12 21.21 -0.88
C GLY A 71 8.03 20.86 -1.90
N LYS A 72 8.30 20.03 -2.91
CA LYS A 72 7.30 19.58 -3.89
C LYS A 72 6.87 18.14 -3.62
N VAL A 73 5.58 17.89 -3.85
CA VAL A 73 4.98 16.55 -3.86
C VAL A 73 4.84 16.09 -5.31
N TYR A 74 5.26 14.86 -5.56
CA TYR A 74 5.23 14.20 -6.85
C TYR A 74 4.33 12.98 -6.77
N VAL A 75 3.46 12.78 -7.75
CA VAL A 75 2.67 11.56 -7.87
C VAL A 75 2.92 10.95 -9.23
N VAL A 76 3.28 9.68 -9.24
CA VAL A 76 3.61 8.90 -10.44
C VAL A 76 2.77 7.64 -10.46
N ALA A 77 2.11 7.38 -11.58
CA ALA A 77 1.32 6.17 -11.83
C ALA A 77 1.98 5.32 -12.91
N PHE A 78 2.04 4.00 -12.73
CA PHE A 78 2.78 3.09 -13.61
C PHE A 78 2.21 1.67 -13.55
N ASN A 79 2.55 0.84 -14.53
CA ASN A 79 2.08 -0.54 -14.66
C ASN A 79 3.09 -1.56 -14.11
N ASP A 80 4.38 -1.25 -14.18
CA ASP A 80 5.48 -2.14 -13.78
C ASP A 80 6.74 -1.36 -13.38
N ILE A 81 7.74 -2.09 -12.86
CA ILE A 81 8.99 -1.52 -12.34
C ILE A 81 9.83 -0.89 -13.46
N THR A 82 9.76 -1.40 -14.68
CA THR A 82 10.51 -0.85 -15.82
C THR A 82 9.97 0.52 -16.22
N GLU A 83 8.65 0.70 -16.20
CA GLU A 83 8.01 2.00 -16.40
C GLU A 83 8.39 2.98 -15.26
N LEU A 84 8.40 2.51 -14.00
CA LEU A 84 8.85 3.30 -12.85
C LEU A 84 10.30 3.77 -13.00
N GLN A 85 11.19 2.89 -13.44
CA GLN A 85 12.60 3.21 -13.71
C GLN A 85 12.73 4.29 -14.78
N SER A 86 12.02 4.13 -15.89
CA SER A 86 12.03 5.11 -16.99
C SER A 86 11.59 6.50 -16.51
N ILE A 87 10.50 6.57 -15.73
CA ILE A 87 9.99 7.85 -15.20
C ILE A 87 10.98 8.47 -14.20
N PHE A 88 11.57 7.65 -13.32
CA PHE A 88 12.57 8.11 -12.36
C PHE A 88 13.76 8.79 -13.06
N THR A 89 14.31 8.17 -14.09
CA THR A 89 15.48 8.70 -14.82
C THR A 89 15.13 9.86 -15.75
N SER A 90 13.96 9.83 -16.40
CA SER A 90 13.65 10.77 -17.49
C SER A 90 12.89 12.02 -17.06
N ASP A 91 12.12 11.95 -15.97
CA ASP A 91 11.25 13.03 -15.48
C ASP A 91 11.61 13.47 -14.06
N PHE A 92 11.91 12.54 -13.15
CA PHE A 92 12.15 12.86 -11.73
C PHE A 92 13.55 13.43 -11.49
N ILE A 93 14.61 12.78 -12.00
CA ILE A 93 16.00 13.24 -11.88
C ILE A 93 16.26 14.57 -12.61
N PRO A 94 15.85 14.77 -13.87
CA PRO A 94 16.00 16.06 -14.56
C PRO A 94 14.89 17.07 -14.22
N ALA A 95 13.96 16.74 -13.32
CA ALA A 95 12.84 17.58 -12.88
C ALA A 95 11.98 18.15 -14.02
N LYS A 96 11.46 17.30 -14.91
CA LYS A 96 10.54 17.69 -15.98
C LYS A 96 9.11 17.87 -15.46
N THR A 97 8.33 18.68 -16.17
CA THR A 97 6.96 19.12 -15.83
C THR A 97 5.89 18.02 -15.86
N SER A 98 6.22 16.84 -16.37
CA SER A 98 5.30 15.70 -16.54
C SER A 98 4.82 15.09 -15.22
N VAL A 99 5.50 15.37 -14.12
CA VAL A 99 5.15 14.83 -12.82
C VAL A 99 4.07 15.69 -12.17
N ILE A 100 2.92 15.06 -11.90
CA ILE A 100 1.72 15.72 -11.38
C ILE A 100 2.07 16.35 -10.03
N LYS A 101 2.16 17.69 -10.01
CA LYS A 101 2.20 18.49 -8.78
C LYS A 101 0.78 18.75 -8.36
N ALA A 102 0.33 18.08 -7.32
CA ALA A 102 -0.87 18.49 -6.62
C ALA A 102 -0.66 18.27 -5.12
N ASP A 103 -0.70 19.36 -4.35
CA ASP A 103 -0.77 19.30 -2.89
C ASP A 103 -2.05 18.60 -2.41
N SER A 104 -3.09 18.56 -3.26
CA SER A 104 -4.30 17.74 -3.11
C SER A 104 -4.39 16.72 -4.23
N PHE A 105 -3.81 15.53 -4.02
CA PHE A 105 -3.94 14.41 -4.94
C PHE A 105 -4.85 13.34 -4.33
N ASP A 106 -5.93 12.98 -5.03
CA ASP A 106 -6.79 11.86 -4.66
C ASP A 106 -6.45 10.63 -5.50
N VAL A 107 -5.98 9.56 -4.82
CA VAL A 107 -5.62 8.28 -5.45
C VAL A 107 -6.78 7.64 -6.20
N SER A 108 -8.02 7.96 -5.83
CA SER A 108 -9.23 7.47 -6.51
C SER A 108 -9.28 7.91 -7.98
N THR A 109 -8.67 9.05 -8.32
CA THR A 109 -8.64 9.60 -9.69
C THR A 109 -7.76 8.82 -10.66
N LEU A 110 -6.85 7.97 -10.15
CA LEU A 110 -5.98 7.12 -10.98
C LEU A 110 -6.58 5.73 -11.25
N SER A 111 -7.69 5.38 -10.59
CA SER A 111 -8.30 4.06 -10.68
C SER A 111 -8.67 3.72 -12.14
N GLY A 112 -8.12 2.60 -12.65
CA GLY A 112 -8.41 2.08 -14.00
C GLY A 112 -7.42 2.48 -15.10
N THR A 113 -6.46 3.39 -14.86
CA THR A 113 -5.47 3.78 -15.89
C THR A 113 -4.12 3.08 -15.73
N LYS A 114 -3.70 2.80 -14.49
CA LYS A 114 -2.41 2.19 -14.15
C LYS A 114 -2.57 1.21 -12.98
N LYS A 115 -1.64 0.26 -12.85
CA LYS A 115 -1.70 -0.78 -11.79
C LYS A 115 -1.20 -0.28 -10.44
N TYR A 116 -0.24 0.63 -10.43
CA TYR A 116 0.43 1.12 -9.23
C TYR A 116 0.57 2.64 -9.27
N ALA A 117 0.70 3.23 -8.09
CA ALA A 117 1.07 4.63 -7.94
C ALA A 117 2.06 4.83 -6.79
N ILE A 118 2.85 5.88 -6.87
CA ILE A 118 3.75 6.31 -5.82
C ILE A 118 3.70 7.83 -5.67
N LYS A 119 3.56 8.30 -4.44
CA LYS A 119 3.71 9.70 -4.05
C LYS A 119 5.06 9.86 -3.39
N VAL A 120 5.81 10.87 -3.80
CA VAL A 120 7.13 11.19 -3.28
C VAL A 120 7.14 12.65 -2.90
N LYS A 121 7.33 12.94 -1.62
CA LYS A 121 7.60 14.29 -1.13
C LYS A 121 9.07 14.38 -0.79
N VAL A 122 9.76 15.37 -1.36
CA VAL A 122 11.17 15.60 -1.04
C VAL A 122 11.28 16.87 -0.21
N THR A 123 12.01 16.78 0.90
CA THR A 123 12.31 17.91 1.77
C THR A 123 13.80 17.98 2.06
N THR A 124 14.34 19.19 2.09
CA THR A 124 15.72 19.42 2.55
C THR A 124 15.70 19.40 4.07
N LYS A 125 16.36 18.42 4.67
CA LYS A 125 16.41 18.28 6.13
C LYS A 125 17.56 19.08 6.72
N ASP A 126 18.70 19.07 6.04
CA ASP A 126 19.88 19.86 6.39
C ASP A 126 20.50 20.43 5.12
N SER A 127 20.48 21.76 4.98
CA SER A 127 21.05 22.46 3.81
C SER A 127 22.57 22.53 3.84
N THR A 128 23.19 22.44 5.02
CA THR A 128 24.63 22.53 5.23
C THR A 128 25.30 21.20 4.86
N LEU A 129 24.64 20.09 5.23
CA LEU A 129 25.10 18.73 4.95
C LEU A 129 24.49 18.13 3.67
N GLY A 130 23.65 18.88 2.95
CA GLY A 130 23.01 18.41 1.73
C GLY A 130 22.05 17.22 1.94
N ILE A 131 21.48 17.07 3.14
CA ILE A 131 20.63 15.92 3.48
C ILE A 131 19.21 16.15 2.96
N LEU A 132 18.76 15.24 2.12
CA LEU A 132 17.40 15.17 1.60
C LEU A 132 16.62 14.05 2.27
N GLN A 133 15.38 14.36 2.66
CA GLN A 133 14.40 13.41 3.17
C GLN A 133 13.35 13.16 2.08
N PHE A 134 13.13 11.90 1.74
CA PHE A 134 12.09 11.46 0.81
C PHE A 134 11.01 10.73 1.61
N ASP A 135 9.81 11.28 1.63
CA ASP A 135 8.62 10.61 2.14
C ASP A 135 7.88 9.98 0.95
N ILE A 136 7.83 8.66 0.95
CA ILE A 136 7.34 7.83 -0.14
C ILE A 136 6.07 7.14 0.33
N THR A 137 4.98 7.29 -0.41
CA THR A 137 3.74 6.55 -0.20
C THR A 137 3.41 5.76 -1.46
N SER A 138 3.22 4.45 -1.37
CA SER A 138 2.90 3.60 -2.53
C SER A 138 1.51 2.98 -2.44
N TRP A 139 0.89 2.80 -3.61
CA TRP A 139 -0.42 2.20 -3.78
C TRP A 139 -0.45 1.13 -4.87
N ASN A 140 -1.21 0.06 -4.61
CA ASN A 140 -1.73 -0.85 -5.63
C ASN A 140 -3.17 -0.42 -5.98
N LEU A 141 -3.37 0.03 -7.22
CA LEU A 141 -4.60 0.64 -7.72
C LEU A 141 -5.63 -0.40 -8.19
N ASN A 142 -5.23 -1.65 -8.39
CA ASN A 142 -6.11 -2.72 -8.88
C ASN A 142 -6.89 -3.43 -7.76
N LYS A 143 -6.65 -3.10 -6.50
CA LYS A 143 -7.33 -3.73 -5.36
C LYS A 143 -8.48 -2.85 -4.88
N ILE A 144 -9.60 -3.50 -4.56
CA ILE A 144 -10.89 -2.92 -4.09
C ILE A 144 -10.71 -1.95 -2.91
N SER A 145 -9.60 -2.03 -2.20
CA SER A 145 -9.15 -1.02 -1.25
C SER A 145 -7.64 -0.80 -1.45
N THR A 146 -7.27 0.42 -1.82
CA THR A 146 -5.90 0.87 -2.05
C THR A 146 -5.05 0.57 -0.81
N SER A 147 -4.11 -0.35 -0.95
CA SER A 147 -3.08 -0.61 0.06
C SER A 147 -2.11 0.56 0.09
N GLU A 148 -1.96 1.21 1.24
CA GLU A 148 -1.04 2.34 1.42
C GLU A 148 0.16 1.91 2.28
N ILE A 149 1.36 2.05 1.74
CA ILE A 149 2.60 1.92 2.54
C ILE A 149 3.38 3.21 2.43
N SER A 150 3.72 3.77 3.59
CA SER A 150 4.57 4.96 3.69
C SER A 150 5.96 4.61 4.23
N ARG A 151 7.00 5.17 3.62
CA ARG A 151 8.40 5.02 4.00
C ARG A 151 9.12 6.35 3.91
N THR A 152 10.02 6.61 4.84
CA THR A 152 10.91 7.76 4.79
C THR A 152 12.34 7.28 4.63
N ILE A 153 13.06 7.85 3.67
CA ILE A 153 14.50 7.62 3.47
C ILE A 153 15.27 8.94 3.50
N TYR A 154 16.52 8.87 3.94
CA TYR A 154 17.43 10.00 3.98
C TYR A 154 18.62 9.73 3.08
N LEU A 155 18.98 10.72 2.27
CA LEU A 155 20.19 10.69 1.45
C LEU A 155 21.02 11.92 1.75
N ALA A 156 22.28 11.69 2.08
CA ALA A 156 23.30 12.73 2.08
C ALA A 156 23.86 12.83 0.65
N GLY A 157 23.86 14.06 0.11
CA GLY A 157 24.53 14.38 -1.16
C GLY A 157 26.03 14.61 -0.98
#